data_AF-A0A6I5CEQ6-F1
#
_entry.id   AF-A0A6I5CEQ6-F1
#
_cell.length_a   1.000
_cell.length_b   1.000
_cell.length_c   1.000
_cell.angle_alpha   90.00
_cell.angle_beta   90.00
_cell.angle_gamma   90.00
#
_symmetry.space_group_name_H-M   'P 1'
#
loop_
_entity.id
_entity.type
_entity.pdbx_description
1 polymer ?
#
loop_
_entity_poly.entity_id
_entity_poly.type
_entity_poly.pdbx_seq_one_letter_code
_entity_poly.pdbx_strand_id
1 'polypeptide(L)'
;MKIQILGPLSAEVNGGSIVPSAGKPRQLLSLLALYPGRVMPVPTLMEELWNTEPPASALTTLQTYILQLRRKLGTAMGPASPAGAKDVLATRHGGYLLQIDEDCVDVHQYEKLVREGQTAFEAGDNDVSAARFRAALGLWSGAPLVDVRVGPVLEIEVMRLQESRLVTVERRIDADLRLGRHAELIAELADLTARHPHHEGLHSQAMVALYRSGR
;
A
#
# COMPACT_ATOMS: atom_id res chain seq x y z
N MET A 1 -7.16 14.16 4.33
CA MET A 1 -5.90 13.53 4.78
C MET A 1 -5.38 12.71 3.61
N LYS A 2 -4.06 12.56 3.46
CA LYS A 2 -3.47 11.68 2.45
C LYS A 2 -2.34 10.88 3.08
N ILE A 3 -2.36 9.56 2.89
CA ILE A 3 -1.32 8.65 3.35
C ILE A 3 -0.87 7.81 2.16
N GLN A 4 0.44 7.66 2.00
CA GLN A 4 1.04 6.85 0.94
C GLN A 4 1.95 5.82 1.58
N ILE A 5 1.72 4.55 1.23
CA ILE A 5 2.48 3.40 1.72
C ILE A 5 3.04 2.54 0.58
N LEU A 6 2.63 2.78 -0.68
CA LEU A 6 3.14 2.07 -1.87
C LEU A 6 4.50 2.63 -2.33
N GLY A 7 5.43 2.73 -1.38
CA GLY A 7 6.72 3.41 -1.48
C GLY A 7 7.18 3.84 -0.08
N PRO A 8 8.03 4.87 0.04
CA PRO A 8 8.31 5.48 1.34
C PRO A 8 7.03 5.98 2.01
N LEU A 9 6.94 5.88 3.34
CA LEU A 9 5.78 6.37 4.08
C LEU A 9 5.70 7.89 3.95
N SER A 10 4.61 8.36 3.34
CA SER A 10 4.19 9.75 3.38
C SER A 10 2.82 9.86 4.04
N ALA A 11 2.62 10.91 4.84
CA ALA A 11 1.34 11.15 5.48
C ALA A 11 1.19 12.65 5.79
N GLU A 12 0.09 13.24 5.35
CA GLU A 12 -0.20 14.66 5.51
C GLU A 12 -1.68 14.95 5.79
N VAL A 13 -1.88 16.05 6.51
CA VAL A 13 -3.19 16.66 6.74
C VAL A 13 -3.06 18.14 6.46
N ASN A 14 -3.90 18.68 5.57
CA ASN A 14 -3.89 20.09 5.18
C ASN A 14 -2.49 20.60 4.76
N GLY A 15 -1.70 19.75 4.08
CA GLY A 15 -0.31 20.03 3.67
C GLY A 15 0.72 19.96 4.81
N GLY A 16 0.30 19.72 6.06
CA GLY A 16 1.17 19.49 7.19
C GLY A 16 1.53 18.00 7.33
N SER A 17 2.83 17.69 7.35
CA SER A 17 3.28 16.30 7.54
C SER A 17 2.93 15.78 8.95
N ILE A 18 2.32 14.58 8.98
CA ILE A 18 2.03 13.84 10.21
C ILE A 18 2.95 12.64 10.40
N VAL A 19 3.93 12.45 9.52
CA VAL A 19 4.91 11.36 9.62
C VAL A 19 5.78 11.54 10.87
N PRO A 20 5.88 10.54 11.74
CA PRO A 20 6.81 10.58 12.86
C PRO A 20 8.27 10.46 12.42
N SER A 21 9.16 11.14 13.12
CA SER A 21 10.61 10.99 12.93
C SER A 21 11.15 9.70 13.57
N ALA A 22 10.59 9.31 14.72
CA ALA A 22 10.98 8.11 15.44
C ALA A 22 10.41 6.84 14.79
N GLY A 23 11.23 5.78 14.73
CA GLY A 23 10.90 4.54 14.02
C GLY A 23 9.63 3.82 14.49
N LYS A 24 9.46 3.60 15.81
CA LYS A 24 8.27 2.89 16.33
C LYS A 24 6.95 3.63 16.13
N PRO A 25 6.84 4.95 16.42
CA PRO A 25 5.65 5.71 16.03
C PRO A 25 5.38 5.71 14.52
N ARG A 26 6.44 5.75 13.68
CA ARG A 26 6.31 5.66 12.22
C ARG A 26 5.72 4.32 11.80
N GLN A 27 6.28 3.22 12.30
CA GLN A 27 5.79 1.86 12.12
C GLN A 27 4.33 1.70 12.56
N LEU A 28 3.97 2.25 13.73
CA LEU A 28 2.60 2.24 14.24
C LEU A 28 1.62 2.99 13.33
N LEU A 29 2.02 4.15 12.80
CA LEU A 29 1.20 4.89 11.83
C LEU A 29 0.98 4.07 10.56
N SER A 30 2.03 3.44 10.02
CA SER A 30 1.94 2.59 8.83
C SER A 30 0.95 1.44 9.03
N LEU A 31 1.03 0.73 10.16
CA LEU A 31 0.12 -0.38 10.46
C LEU A 31 -1.32 0.09 10.58
N LEU A 32 -1.57 1.19 11.29
CA LEU A 32 -2.92 1.74 11.43
C LEU A 32 -3.48 2.24 10.09
N ALA A 33 -2.64 2.78 9.21
CA ALA A 33 -3.03 3.28 7.90
C ALA A 33 -3.41 2.18 6.90
N LEU A 34 -2.90 0.95 7.07
CA LEU A 34 -3.31 -0.21 6.26
C LEU A 34 -4.73 -0.69 6.56
N TYR A 35 -5.25 -0.34 7.73
CA TYR A 35 -6.56 -0.78 8.21
C TYR A 35 -7.44 0.40 8.67
N PRO A 36 -7.72 1.37 7.78
CA PRO A 36 -8.57 2.52 8.09
C PRO A 36 -9.96 2.06 8.52
N GLY A 37 -10.52 2.73 9.53
CA GLY A 37 -11.83 2.41 10.09
C GLY A 37 -11.91 1.06 10.83
N ARG A 38 -10.79 0.32 10.97
CA ARG A 38 -10.74 -0.95 11.72
C ARG A 38 -9.99 -0.78 13.04
N VAL A 39 -10.47 -1.48 14.07
CA VAL A 39 -9.80 -1.50 15.38
C VAL A 39 -8.63 -2.46 15.33
N MET A 40 -7.42 -1.93 15.48
CA MET A 40 -6.22 -2.70 15.69
C MET A 40 -6.07 -3.03 17.18
N PRO A 41 -6.13 -4.32 17.57
CA PRO A 41 -5.99 -4.73 18.95
C PRO A 41 -4.62 -4.38 19.51
N VAL A 42 -4.57 -4.01 20.80
CA VAL A 42 -3.31 -3.73 21.50
C VAL A 42 -2.29 -4.87 21.38
N PRO A 43 -2.67 -6.17 21.51
CA PRO A 43 -1.73 -7.27 21.32
C PRO A 43 -1.07 -7.28 19.94
N THR A 44 -1.84 -7.06 18.87
CA THR A 44 -1.32 -6.98 17.49
C THR A 44 -0.38 -5.79 17.30
N LEU A 45 -0.72 -4.63 17.87
CA LEU A 45 0.16 -3.46 17.84
C LEU A 45 1.46 -3.72 18.61
N MET A 46 1.39 -4.46 19.72
CA MET A 46 2.58 -4.83 20.50
C MET A 46 3.45 -5.84 19.77
N GLU A 47 2.85 -6.86 19.16
CA GLU A 47 3.53 -7.84 18.31
C GLU A 47 4.25 -7.16 17.15
N GLU A 48 3.61 -6.22 16.46
CA GLU A 48 4.25 -5.46 15.40
C GLU A 48 5.49 -4.68 15.91
N LEU A 49 5.36 -3.99 17.04
CA LEU A 49 6.40 -3.10 17.55
C LEU A 49 7.56 -3.81 18.26
N TRP A 50 7.31 -4.96 18.87
CA TRP A 50 8.28 -5.66 19.74
C TRP A 50 8.42 -7.15 19.46
N ASN A 51 7.64 -7.71 18.53
CA ASN A 51 7.60 -9.13 18.24
C ASN A 51 7.36 -9.94 19.54
N THR A 52 8.18 -10.98 19.79
CA THR A 52 8.11 -11.84 20.97
C THR A 52 8.78 -11.27 22.22
N GLU A 53 9.41 -10.09 22.15
CA GLU A 53 10.20 -9.50 23.25
C GLU A 53 9.68 -8.11 23.68
N PRO A 54 8.43 -7.99 24.15
CA PRO A 54 7.93 -6.72 24.67
C PRO A 54 8.60 -6.38 26.01
N PRO A 55 9.03 -5.11 26.23
CA PRO A 55 9.47 -4.67 27.54
C PRO A 55 8.29 -4.67 28.53
N ALA A 56 8.57 -4.72 29.83
CA ALA A 56 7.54 -4.60 30.87
C ALA A 56 6.67 -3.33 30.73
N SER A 57 7.24 -2.26 30.14
CA SER A 57 6.57 -0.99 29.87
C SER A 57 5.92 -0.90 28.49
N ALA A 58 5.75 -2.01 27.76
CA ALA A 58 5.27 -1.97 26.37
C ALA A 58 3.92 -1.25 26.22
N LEU A 59 2.95 -1.53 27.09
CA LEU A 59 1.62 -0.90 27.04
C LEU A 59 1.69 0.62 27.24
N THR A 60 2.42 1.09 28.25
CA THR A 60 2.56 2.53 28.54
C THR A 60 3.38 3.23 27.46
N THR A 61 4.36 2.55 26.87
CA THR A 61 5.15 3.04 25.74
C THR A 61 4.28 3.17 24.48
N LEU A 62 3.43 2.18 24.20
CA LEU A 62 2.45 2.23 23.09
C LEU A 62 1.50 3.42 23.25
N GLN A 63 0.94 3.62 24.45
CA GLN A 63 0.09 4.77 24.75
C GLN A 63 0.82 6.10 24.51
N THR A 64 2.11 6.16 24.82
CA THR A 64 2.96 7.34 24.54
C THR A 64 3.11 7.57 23.04
N TYR A 65 3.32 6.53 22.24
CA TYR A 65 3.37 6.66 20.78
C TYR A 65 2.03 7.13 20.19
N ILE A 66 0.91 6.59 20.68
CA ILE A 66 -0.43 7.06 20.28
C ILE A 66 -0.63 8.54 20.64
N LEU A 67 -0.19 8.97 21.83
CA LEU A 67 -0.25 10.38 22.22
C LEU A 67 0.59 11.27 21.29
N GLN A 68 1.79 10.83 20.90
CA GLN A 68 2.64 11.56 19.96
C GLN A 68 1.99 11.68 18.57
N LEU A 69 1.39 10.60 18.08
CA LEU A 69 0.63 10.60 16.82
C LEU A 69 -0.55 11.56 16.88
N ARG A 70 -1.34 11.52 17.97
CA ARG A 70 -2.45 12.45 18.19
C ARG A 70 -1.99 13.91 18.25
N ARG A 71 -0.85 14.20 18.86
CA ARG A 71 -0.28 15.55 18.87
C ARG A 71 0.05 16.02 17.45
N LYS A 72 0.73 15.19 16.65
CA LYS A 72 1.03 15.50 15.25
C LYS A 72 -0.23 15.75 14.43
N LEU A 73 -1.23 14.88 14.55
CA LEU A 73 -2.54 15.04 13.92
C LEU A 73 -3.20 16.36 14.34
N GLY A 74 -3.25 16.65 15.63
CA GLY A 74 -3.85 17.88 16.17
C GLY A 74 -3.15 19.14 15.64
N THR A 75 -1.83 19.16 15.61
CA THR A 75 -1.05 20.27 15.05
C THR A 75 -1.34 20.46 13.55
N ALA A 76 -1.37 19.39 12.77
CA ALA A 76 -1.58 19.47 11.32
C ALA A 76 -3.03 19.82 10.93
N MET A 77 -4.02 19.40 11.72
CA MET A 77 -5.43 19.75 11.51
C MET A 77 -5.73 21.21 11.87
N GLY A 78 -5.00 21.78 12.82
CA GLY A 78 -5.22 23.14 13.30
C GLY A 78 -6.45 23.30 14.21
N PRO A 79 -6.58 24.46 14.88
CA PRO A 79 -7.61 24.71 15.89
C PRO A 79 -9.03 24.84 15.32
N ALA A 80 -9.17 25.05 14.01
CA ALA A 80 -10.45 25.21 13.32
C ALA A 80 -11.07 23.87 12.85
N SER A 81 -10.39 22.73 13.08
CA SER A 81 -10.90 21.43 12.67
C SER A 81 -12.14 21.04 13.49
N PRO A 82 -13.25 20.64 12.85
CA PRO A 82 -14.46 20.20 13.56
C PRO A 82 -14.26 18.85 14.28
N ALA A 83 -13.26 18.06 13.88
CA ALA A 83 -12.88 16.81 14.52
C ALA A 83 -11.53 16.97 15.25
N GLY A 84 -11.45 16.42 16.46
CA GLY A 84 -10.23 16.38 17.25
C GLY A 84 -9.33 15.22 16.88
N ALA A 85 -8.05 15.29 17.25
CA ALA A 85 -7.09 14.21 16.95
C ALA A 85 -7.46 12.87 17.60
N LYS A 86 -8.28 12.89 18.66
CA LYS A 86 -8.82 11.69 19.32
C LYS A 86 -10.00 11.07 18.55
N ASP A 87 -10.65 11.83 17.68
CA ASP A 87 -11.71 11.31 16.81
C ASP A 87 -11.10 10.60 15.60
N VAL A 88 -10.02 11.19 15.06
CA VAL A 88 -9.25 10.63 13.94
C VAL A 88 -8.42 9.42 14.36
N LEU A 89 -7.64 9.50 15.45
CA LEU A 89 -6.96 8.34 16.03
C LEU A 89 -7.66 7.98 17.33
N ALA A 90 -8.69 7.15 17.23
CA ALA A 90 -9.59 6.86 18.33
C ALA A 90 -9.13 5.66 19.17
N THR A 91 -9.44 5.71 20.46
CA THR A 91 -9.35 4.55 21.33
C THR A 91 -10.71 3.85 21.32
N ARG A 92 -10.69 2.54 21.12
CA ARG A 92 -11.86 1.66 21.21
C ARG A 92 -11.55 0.53 22.20
N HIS A 93 -12.56 -0.25 22.53
CA HIS A 93 -12.37 -1.36 23.48
C HIS A 93 -11.27 -2.31 22.97
N GLY A 94 -10.19 -2.44 23.74
CA GLY A 94 -9.06 -3.33 23.42
C GLY A 94 -8.08 -2.84 22.34
N GLY A 95 -8.22 -1.64 21.78
CA GLY A 95 -7.42 -1.25 20.62
C GLY A 95 -7.48 0.22 20.22
N TYR A 96 -6.84 0.51 19.09
CA TYR A 96 -6.83 1.83 18.46
C TYR A 96 -7.30 1.72 17.01
N LEU A 97 -7.91 2.78 16.50
CA LEU A 97 -8.44 2.84 15.16
C LEU A 97 -8.10 4.18 14.53
N LEU A 98 -7.69 4.16 13.27
CA LEU A 98 -7.52 5.35 12.45
C LEU A 98 -8.82 5.58 11.66
N GLN A 99 -9.65 6.51 12.11
CA GLN A 99 -10.93 6.87 11.51
C GLN A 99 -10.71 7.85 10.36
N ILE A 100 -10.44 7.30 9.18
CA ILE A 100 -10.32 8.03 7.91
C ILE A 100 -11.04 7.28 6.80
N ASP A 101 -11.33 7.96 5.70
CA ASP A 101 -11.80 7.30 4.48
C ASP A 101 -10.70 6.37 3.94
N GLU A 102 -11.07 5.18 3.46
CA GLU A 102 -10.13 4.24 2.86
C GLU A 102 -9.43 4.87 1.64
N ASP A 103 -10.14 5.69 0.87
CA ASP A 103 -9.60 6.42 -0.28
C ASP A 103 -8.54 7.48 0.14
N CYS A 104 -8.34 7.76 1.43
CA CYS A 104 -7.21 8.58 1.90
C CYS A 104 -5.86 7.84 1.82
N VAL A 105 -5.86 6.52 1.65
CA VAL A 105 -4.66 5.67 1.63
C VAL A 105 -4.48 5.08 0.23
N ASP A 106 -3.32 5.29 -0.37
CA ASP A 106 -3.01 4.88 -1.75
C ASP A 106 -3.21 3.38 -2.00
N VAL A 107 -2.99 2.52 -1.00
CA VAL A 107 -3.21 1.07 -1.10
C VAL A 107 -4.65 0.70 -1.44
N HIS A 108 -5.64 1.38 -0.86
CA HIS A 108 -7.05 1.08 -1.14
C HIS A 108 -7.50 1.64 -2.49
N GLN A 109 -6.95 2.80 -2.89
CA GLN A 109 -7.12 3.31 -4.25
C GLN A 109 -6.54 2.33 -5.28
N TYR A 110 -5.36 1.78 -5.00
CA TYR A 110 -4.72 0.75 -5.82
C TYR A 110 -5.60 -0.52 -5.91
N GLU A 111 -6.04 -1.08 -4.79
CA GLU A 111 -6.88 -2.28 -4.78
C GLU A 111 -8.23 -2.07 -5.48
N LYS A 112 -8.79 -0.86 -5.40
CA LYS A 112 -10.00 -0.47 -6.15
C LYS A 112 -9.74 -0.44 -7.66
N LEU A 113 -8.67 0.20 -8.11
CA LEU A 113 -8.29 0.26 -9.53
C LEU A 113 -7.96 -1.13 -10.10
N VAL A 114 -7.32 -2.00 -9.32
CA VAL A 114 -7.06 -3.40 -9.71
C VAL A 114 -8.37 -4.16 -9.92
N ARG A 115 -9.32 -4.03 -8.99
CA ARG A 115 -10.66 -4.64 -9.14
C ARG A 115 -11.40 -4.12 -10.37
N GLU A 116 -11.41 -2.81 -10.58
CA GLU A 116 -12.01 -2.18 -11.78
C GLU A 116 -11.37 -2.69 -13.07
N GLY A 117 -10.03 -2.79 -13.10
CA GLY A 117 -9.29 -3.32 -14.25
C GLY A 117 -9.59 -4.80 -14.53
N GLN A 118 -9.76 -5.61 -13.49
CA GLN A 118 -10.12 -7.01 -13.60
C GLN A 118 -11.56 -7.17 -14.12
N THR A 119 -12.52 -6.41 -13.60
CA THR A 119 -13.90 -6.43 -14.10
C THR A 119 -13.98 -6.03 -15.57
N ALA A 120 -13.22 -5.00 -16.00
CA ALA A 120 -13.15 -4.62 -17.40
C ALA A 120 -12.50 -5.72 -18.28
N PHE A 121 -11.46 -6.39 -17.78
CA PHE A 121 -10.80 -7.49 -18.48
C PHE A 121 -11.75 -8.67 -18.74
N GLU A 122 -12.57 -9.01 -17.75
CA GLU A 122 -13.57 -10.07 -17.83
C GLU A 122 -14.72 -9.71 -18.78
N ALA A 123 -15.09 -8.43 -18.83
CA ALA A 123 -16.06 -7.91 -19.79
C ALA A 123 -15.50 -7.78 -21.23
N GLY A 124 -14.20 -8.04 -21.44
CA GLY A 124 -13.53 -7.90 -22.74
C GLY A 124 -13.17 -6.46 -23.13
N ASP A 125 -13.39 -5.49 -22.24
CA ASP A 125 -13.00 -4.09 -22.43
C ASP A 125 -11.51 -3.91 -22.07
N ASN A 126 -10.65 -4.34 -23.01
CA ASN A 126 -9.21 -4.36 -22.79
C ASN A 126 -8.62 -2.95 -22.66
N ASP A 127 -9.20 -1.93 -23.29
CA ASP A 127 -8.73 -0.55 -23.18
C ASP A 127 -8.96 0.01 -21.78
N VAL A 128 -10.17 -0.16 -21.23
CA VAL A 128 -10.46 0.23 -19.85
C VAL A 128 -9.61 -0.59 -18.88
N SER A 129 -9.50 -1.90 -19.11
CA SER A 129 -8.68 -2.78 -18.27
C SER A 129 -7.22 -2.31 -18.19
N ALA A 130 -6.57 -2.11 -19.33
CA ALA A 130 -5.19 -1.63 -19.40
C ALA A 130 -5.02 -0.26 -18.73
N ALA A 131 -5.96 0.66 -18.94
CA ALA A 131 -5.93 1.98 -18.34
C ALA A 131 -6.02 1.92 -16.79
N ARG A 132 -6.91 1.08 -16.25
CA ARG A 132 -7.09 0.91 -14.80
C ARG A 132 -5.88 0.26 -14.14
N PHE A 133 -5.34 -0.80 -14.72
CA PHE A 133 -4.13 -1.41 -14.18
C PHE A 133 -2.93 -0.47 -14.26
N ARG A 134 -2.79 0.32 -15.34
CA ARG A 134 -1.70 1.31 -15.46
C ARG A 134 -1.86 2.44 -14.44
N ALA A 135 -3.08 2.91 -14.19
CA ALA A 135 -3.36 3.87 -13.12
C ALA A 135 -3.04 3.30 -11.73
N ALA A 136 -3.39 2.04 -11.47
CA ALA A 136 -3.07 1.35 -10.23
C ALA A 136 -1.54 1.29 -10.02
N LEU A 137 -0.80 0.81 -11.04
CA LEU A 137 0.66 0.73 -11.00
C LEU A 137 1.33 2.10 -10.85
N GLY A 138 0.71 3.17 -11.37
CA GLY A 138 1.18 4.54 -11.24
C GLY A 138 1.13 5.11 -9.80
N LEU A 139 0.40 4.47 -8.89
CA LEU A 139 0.41 4.84 -7.46
C LEU A 139 1.69 4.39 -6.74
N TRP A 140 2.44 3.47 -7.34
CA TRP A 140 3.66 2.93 -6.74
C TRP A 140 4.86 3.84 -6.99
N SER A 141 5.56 4.20 -5.93
CA SER A 141 6.81 4.98 -5.97
C SER A 141 8.04 4.19 -5.52
N GLY A 142 7.87 2.93 -5.11
CA GLY A 142 8.97 2.06 -4.67
C GLY A 142 8.48 0.74 -4.09
N ALA A 143 9.34 0.09 -3.30
CA ALA A 143 8.89 -1.00 -2.43
C ALA A 143 7.99 -0.44 -1.31
N PRO A 144 6.91 -1.13 -0.91
CA PRO A 144 6.02 -0.65 0.14
C PRO A 144 6.77 -0.43 1.44
N LEU A 145 6.53 0.70 2.10
CA LEU A 145 7.07 1.04 3.40
C LEU A 145 8.60 0.91 3.50
N VAL A 146 9.33 1.18 2.40
CA VAL A 146 10.79 0.95 2.30
C VAL A 146 11.64 1.67 3.36
N ASP A 147 11.14 2.77 3.92
CA ASP A 147 11.80 3.59 4.95
C ASP A 147 11.26 3.33 6.38
N VAL A 148 10.43 2.29 6.54
CA VAL A 148 9.82 1.89 7.80
C VAL A 148 10.39 0.54 8.21
N ARG A 149 10.86 0.44 9.45
CA ARG A 149 11.14 -0.85 10.05
C ARG A 149 9.82 -1.60 10.24
N VAL A 150 9.65 -2.71 9.54
CA VAL A 150 8.48 -3.58 9.66
C VAL A 150 8.70 -4.66 10.72
N GLY A 151 7.63 -5.02 11.41
CA GLY A 151 7.51 -6.19 12.26
C GLY A 151 6.63 -7.24 11.57
N PRO A 152 6.28 -8.34 12.27
CA PRO A 152 5.67 -9.51 11.64
C PRO A 152 4.38 -9.23 10.88
N VAL A 153 3.55 -8.28 11.35
CA VAL A 153 2.25 -7.99 10.74
C VAL A 153 2.44 -7.18 9.45
N LEU A 154 3.27 -6.13 9.50
CA LEU A 154 3.58 -5.34 8.32
C LEU A 154 4.37 -6.13 7.27
N GLU A 155 5.24 -7.06 7.69
CA GLU A 155 6.04 -7.87 6.77
C GLU A 155 5.15 -8.73 5.85
N ILE A 156 4.09 -9.33 6.41
CA ILE A 156 3.08 -10.08 5.64
C ILE A 156 2.38 -9.17 4.63
N GLU A 157 1.98 -7.96 5.05
CA GLU A 157 1.30 -7.01 4.15
C GLU A 157 2.24 -6.50 3.05
N VAL A 158 3.51 -6.22 3.36
CA VAL A 158 4.51 -5.84 2.35
C VAL A 158 4.67 -6.94 1.30
N MET A 159 4.80 -8.20 1.72
CA MET A 159 4.88 -9.34 0.80
C MET A 159 3.61 -9.47 -0.05
N ARG A 160 2.42 -9.41 0.57
CA ARG A 160 1.13 -9.46 -0.15
C ARG A 160 1.02 -8.35 -1.19
N LEU A 161 1.44 -7.14 -0.86
CA LEU A 161 1.41 -5.99 -1.76
C LEU A 161 2.39 -6.17 -2.92
N GLN A 162 3.61 -6.64 -2.67
CA GLN A 162 4.59 -6.91 -3.73
C GLN A 162 4.09 -7.98 -4.71
N GLU A 163 3.54 -9.08 -4.22
CA GLU A 163 2.88 -10.11 -5.03
C GLU A 163 1.72 -9.53 -5.85
N SER A 164 0.84 -8.75 -5.20
CA SER A 164 -0.27 -8.08 -5.88
C SER A 164 0.20 -7.17 -7.01
N ARG A 165 1.31 -6.44 -6.82
CA ARG A 165 1.90 -5.58 -7.84
C ARG A 165 2.36 -6.40 -9.05
N LEU A 166 3.06 -7.50 -8.82
CA LEU A 166 3.53 -8.38 -9.89
C LEU A 166 2.35 -8.94 -10.71
N VAL A 167 1.32 -9.45 -10.03
CA VAL A 167 0.09 -9.93 -10.69
C VAL A 167 -0.57 -8.81 -11.49
N THR A 168 -0.62 -7.58 -10.98
CA THR A 168 -1.21 -6.43 -11.68
C THR A 168 -0.39 -6.05 -12.92
N VAL A 169 0.95 -6.17 -12.88
CA VAL A 169 1.81 -6.01 -14.05
C VAL A 169 1.46 -7.05 -15.11
N GLU A 170 1.37 -8.33 -14.73
CA GLU A 170 1.02 -9.42 -15.66
C GLU A 170 -0.36 -9.18 -16.30
N ARG A 171 -1.37 -8.82 -15.52
CA ARG A 171 -2.72 -8.53 -16.03
C ARG A 171 -2.75 -7.35 -16.99
N ARG A 172 -1.97 -6.31 -16.70
CA ARG A 172 -1.84 -5.17 -17.61
C ARG A 172 -1.19 -5.60 -18.93
N ILE A 173 -0.16 -6.43 -18.87
CA ILE A 173 0.51 -6.97 -20.06
C ILE A 173 -0.46 -7.82 -20.88
N ASP A 174 -1.27 -8.67 -20.24
CA ASP A 174 -2.31 -9.44 -20.94
C ASP A 174 -3.29 -8.53 -21.69
N ALA A 175 -3.74 -7.44 -21.06
CA ALA A 175 -4.63 -6.46 -21.67
C ALA A 175 -3.96 -5.75 -22.86
N ASP A 176 -2.71 -5.30 -22.71
CA ASP A 176 -1.94 -4.66 -23.79
C ASP A 176 -1.66 -5.65 -24.95
N LEU A 177 -1.43 -6.94 -24.66
CA LEU A 177 -1.30 -7.99 -25.68
C LEU A 177 -2.59 -8.20 -26.47
N ARG A 178 -3.75 -8.12 -25.81
CA ARG A 178 -5.06 -8.20 -26.49
C ARG A 178 -5.35 -6.97 -27.36
N LEU A 179 -4.78 -5.82 -27.01
CA LEU A 179 -4.90 -4.57 -27.77
C LEU A 179 -3.92 -4.46 -28.95
N GLY A 180 -3.07 -5.47 -29.18
CA GLY A 180 -2.12 -5.43 -30.30
C GLY A 180 -0.80 -4.72 -30.01
N ARG A 181 -0.54 -4.28 -28.77
CA ARG A 181 0.65 -3.48 -28.40
C ARG A 181 1.91 -4.32 -28.19
N HIS A 182 2.14 -5.33 -29.04
CA HIS A 182 3.12 -6.39 -28.80
C HIS A 182 4.56 -5.88 -28.81
N ALA A 183 4.91 -5.07 -29.81
CA ALA A 183 6.26 -4.55 -29.96
C ALA A 183 6.66 -3.60 -28.80
N GLU A 184 5.70 -2.85 -28.27
CA GLU A 184 5.90 -1.93 -27.14
C GLU A 184 6.26 -2.67 -25.85
N LEU A 185 5.78 -3.92 -25.69
CA LEU A 185 5.99 -4.73 -24.49
C LEU A 185 7.33 -5.46 -24.47
N ILE A 186 8.02 -5.61 -25.60
CA ILE A 186 9.23 -6.44 -25.69
C ILE A 186 10.32 -5.99 -24.72
N ALA A 187 10.60 -4.68 -24.66
CA ALA A 187 11.67 -4.15 -23.80
C ALA A 187 11.34 -4.35 -22.31
N GLU A 188 10.08 -4.13 -21.92
CA GLU A 188 9.61 -4.33 -20.55
C GLU A 188 9.62 -5.82 -20.16
N LEU A 189 9.14 -6.71 -21.04
CA LEU A 189 9.14 -8.15 -20.80
C LEU A 189 10.55 -8.73 -20.72
N ALA A 190 11.51 -8.21 -21.51
CA ALA A 190 12.91 -8.62 -21.40
C ALA A 190 13.51 -8.27 -20.02
N ASP A 191 13.19 -7.09 -19.50
CA ASP A 191 13.62 -6.65 -18.18
C ASP A 191 12.92 -7.42 -17.04
N LEU A 192 11.61 -7.65 -17.14
CA LEU A 192 10.84 -8.44 -16.16
C LEU A 192 11.29 -9.90 -16.10
N THR A 193 11.52 -10.55 -17.24
CA THR A 193 12.01 -11.93 -17.28
C THR A 193 13.45 -12.06 -16.75
N ALA A 194 14.29 -11.03 -16.92
CA ALA A 194 15.61 -11.00 -16.31
C ALA A 194 15.56 -10.87 -14.78
N ARG A 195 14.63 -10.05 -14.25
CA ARG A 195 14.43 -9.91 -12.80
C ARG A 195 13.74 -11.12 -12.16
N HIS A 196 12.88 -11.80 -12.92
CA HIS A 196 12.08 -12.92 -12.46
C HIS A 196 12.32 -14.17 -13.35
N PRO A 197 13.55 -14.73 -13.33
CA PRO A 197 13.96 -15.77 -14.28
C PRO A 197 13.14 -17.06 -14.22
N HIS A 198 12.49 -17.35 -13.08
CA HIS A 198 11.66 -18.53 -12.87
C HIS A 198 10.14 -18.27 -13.02
N HIS A 199 9.74 -17.08 -13.48
CA HIS A 199 8.33 -16.73 -13.59
C HIS A 199 7.75 -17.09 -14.95
N GLU A 200 7.12 -18.26 -15.04
CA GLU A 200 6.61 -18.84 -16.31
C GLU A 200 5.60 -17.92 -17.02
N GLY A 201 4.74 -17.21 -16.27
CA GLY A 201 3.75 -16.28 -16.83
C GLY A 201 4.38 -15.18 -17.70
N LEU A 202 5.37 -14.45 -17.14
CA LEU A 202 6.15 -13.44 -17.84
C LEU A 202 6.88 -14.00 -19.07
N HIS A 203 7.46 -15.19 -18.98
CA HIS A 203 8.11 -15.84 -20.13
C HIS A 203 7.12 -16.16 -21.23
N SER A 204 5.94 -16.68 -20.88
CA SER A 204 4.85 -16.95 -21.83
C SER A 204 4.40 -15.67 -22.54
N GLN A 205 4.21 -14.58 -21.79
CA GLN A 205 3.86 -13.27 -22.35
C GLN A 205 4.96 -12.73 -23.27
N ALA A 206 6.24 -12.91 -22.92
CA ALA A 206 7.38 -12.54 -23.76
C ALA A 206 7.40 -13.31 -25.09
N MET A 207 7.17 -14.62 -25.06
CA MET A 207 7.06 -15.46 -26.25
C MET A 207 5.93 -15.00 -27.16
N VAL A 208 4.74 -14.71 -26.61
CA VAL A 208 3.60 -14.21 -27.37
C VAL A 208 3.89 -12.85 -27.99
N ALA A 209 4.52 -11.94 -27.24
CA ALA A 209 4.89 -10.61 -27.73
C ALA A 209 5.89 -10.68 -28.90
N LEU A 210 6.92 -11.51 -28.78
CA LEU A 210 7.92 -11.73 -29.83
C LEU A 210 7.29 -12.34 -31.09
N TYR A 211 6.56 -13.44 -30.92
CA TYR A 211 5.89 -14.15 -32.01
C TYR A 211 4.97 -13.23 -32.81
N ARG A 212 4.10 -12.47 -32.13
CA ARG A 212 3.16 -11.56 -32.79
C ARG A 212 3.82 -10.30 -33.36
N SER A 213 5.06 -10.02 -32.97
CA SER A 213 5.91 -8.98 -33.57
C SER A 213 6.79 -9.50 -34.71
N GLY A 214 6.66 -10.77 -35.11
CA GLY A 214 7.42 -11.38 -36.20
C GLY A 214 8.86 -11.77 -35.82
N ARG A 215 9.13 -12.02 -34.54
CA ARG A 215 10.44 -12.41 -34.00
C ARG A 215 10.43 -13.76 -33.31
#